data_AF-A0A498CRZ2-F1
#
_entry.id   AF-A0A498CRZ2-F1
#
_cell.length_a   1.000
_cell.length_b   1.000
_cell.length_c   1.000
_cell.angle_alpha   90.00
_cell.angle_beta   90.00
_cell.angle_gamma   90.00
#
_symmetry.space_group_name_H-M   'P 1'
#
loop_
_entity.id
_entity.type
_entity.pdbx_description
1 polymer ?
#
loop_
_entity_poly.entity_id
_entity_poly.type
_entity_poly.pdbx_seq_one_letter_code
_entity_poly.pdbx_strand_id
1 'polypeptide(L)'
;LFDAMFAQPRNLNDVTELMNLAQELGFEVTQVQAWLEDEKVKSELKAVTQEAIDRGVFGAPTWFVADEMYWGGDHLHFVEAAL
;
A
#
# COMPACT_ATOMS: atom_id res chain seq x y z
N LEU A 1 5.61 -5.51 -6.67
CA LEU A 1 5.89 -4.24 -5.95
C LEU A 1 6.82 -4.45 -4.76
N PHE A 2 6.45 -5.20 -3.72
CA PHE A 2 7.33 -5.45 -2.56
C PHE A 2 8.70 -6.04 -2.95
N ASP A 3 8.77 -7.01 -3.86
CA ASP A 3 10.05 -7.54 -4.33
C ASP A 3 10.94 -6.46 -4.96
N ALA A 4 10.36 -5.60 -5.81
CA ALA A 4 11.06 -4.48 -6.41
C ALA A 4 11.47 -3.39 -5.39
N MET A 5 10.87 -3.36 -4.20
CA MET A 5 11.25 -2.44 -3.14
C MET A 5 12.31 -3.04 -2.20
N PHE A 6 12.20 -4.34 -1.89
CA PHE A 6 12.89 -4.94 -0.75
C PHE A 6 13.76 -6.16 -1.08
N ALA A 7 13.46 -6.91 -2.16
CA ALA A 7 14.22 -8.11 -2.53
C ALA A 7 15.21 -7.85 -3.68
N GLN A 8 14.76 -7.17 -4.72
CA GLN A 8 15.52 -6.76 -5.91
C GLN A 8 15.28 -5.26 -6.12
N PRO A 9 15.99 -4.39 -5.38
CA PRO A 9 15.64 -2.99 -5.28
C PRO A 9 15.71 -2.26 -6.63
N ARG A 10 14.59 -1.64 -6.99
CA ARG A 10 14.40 -0.73 -8.12
C ARG A 10 13.99 0.63 -7.58
N ASN A 11 14.38 1.72 -8.26
CA ASN A 11 13.99 3.06 -7.83
C ASN A 11 12.55 3.38 -8.26
N LEU A 12 11.56 2.99 -7.44
CA LEU A 12 10.14 3.23 -7.75
C LEU A 12 9.69 4.70 -7.59
N ASN A 13 10.58 5.61 -7.16
CA ASN A 13 10.33 7.05 -7.26
C ASN A 13 10.54 7.58 -8.68
N ASP A 14 11.24 6.83 -9.54
CA ASP A 14 11.32 7.13 -10.97
C ASP A 14 10.08 6.57 -11.67
N VAL A 15 9.26 7.46 -12.24
CA VAL A 15 8.04 7.10 -12.97
C VAL A 15 8.34 6.13 -14.11
N THR A 16 9.48 6.27 -14.79
CA THR A 16 9.89 5.38 -15.87
C THR A 16 10.07 3.96 -15.36
N GLU A 17 10.74 3.82 -14.22
CA GLU A 17 11.01 2.52 -13.62
C GLU A 17 9.73 1.89 -13.03
N LEU A 18 8.85 2.72 -12.47
CA LEU A 18 7.52 2.29 -12.05
C LEU A 18 6.69 1.77 -13.24
N MET A 19 6.75 2.42 -14.41
CA MET A 19 6.02 1.99 -15.61
C MET A 19 6.59 0.69 -16.19
N ASN A 20 7.91 0.53 -16.21
CA ASN A 20 8.55 -0.72 -16.61
C ASN A 20 8.07 -1.87 -15.71
N LEU A 21 8.11 -1.68 -14.39
CA LEU A 21 7.62 -2.68 -13.44
C LEU A 21 6.12 -2.95 -13.63
N ALA A 22 5.30 -1.92 -13.85
CA ALA A 22 3.87 -2.09 -14.11
C ALA A 22 3.62 -2.97 -15.34
N GLN A 23 4.36 -2.72 -16.44
CA GLN A 23 4.28 -3.54 -17.65
C GLN A 23 4.72 -4.98 -17.41
N GLU A 24 5.83 -5.21 -16.70
CA GLU A 24 6.31 -6.55 -16.32
C GLU A 24 5.29 -7.33 -15.47
N LEU A 25 4.54 -6.62 -14.63
CA LEU A 25 3.46 -7.17 -13.81
C LEU A 25 2.15 -7.38 -14.59
N GLY A 26 2.11 -7.05 -15.89
CA GLY A 26 0.96 -7.24 -16.76
C GLY A 26 -0.08 -6.12 -16.73
N PHE A 27 0.24 -4.97 -16.13
CA PHE A 27 -0.63 -3.79 -16.18
C PHE A 27 -0.48 -3.05 -17.51
N GLU A 28 -1.57 -2.41 -17.92
CA GLU A 28 -1.55 -1.47 -19.04
C GLU A 28 -0.95 -0.14 -18.56
N VAL A 29 0.14 0.30 -19.20
CA VAL A 29 0.94 1.44 -18.75
C VAL A 29 0.15 2.75 -18.81
N THR A 30 -0.64 2.97 -19.86
CA THR A 30 -1.40 4.22 -20.00
C THR A 30 -2.48 4.36 -18.92
N GLN A 31 -3.05 3.25 -18.46
CA GLN A 31 -4.02 3.19 -17.36
C GLN A 31 -3.36 3.51 -16.02
N VAL A 32 -2.16 2.97 -15.77
CA VAL A 32 -1.42 3.29 -14.53
C VAL A 32 -1.02 4.77 -14.53
N GLN A 33 -0.54 5.31 -15.65
CA GLN A 33 -0.26 6.74 -15.79
C GLN A 33 -1.50 7.60 -15.52
N ALA A 34 -2.64 7.22 -16.09
CA ALA A 34 -3.90 7.91 -15.85
C ALA A 34 -4.28 7.93 -14.36
N TRP A 35 -4.11 6.82 -13.63
CA TRP A 35 -4.38 6.77 -12.19
C TRP A 35 -3.43 7.65 -11.36
N LEU A 36 -2.17 7.77 -11.75
CA LEU A 36 -1.21 8.64 -11.06
C LEU A 36 -1.59 10.12 -11.18
N GLU A 37 -2.25 10.50 -12.27
CA GLU A 37 -2.69 11.87 -12.53
C GLU A 37 -4.11 12.17 -12.03
N ASP A 38 -4.93 11.13 -11.81
CA ASP A 38 -6.34 11.26 -11.41
C ASP A 38 -6.49 11.82 -9.98
N GLU A 39 -7.12 13.00 -9.88
CA GLU A 39 -7.41 13.66 -8.60
C GLU A 39 -8.37 12.86 -7.71
N LYS A 40 -9.24 12.02 -8.30
CA LYS A 40 -10.10 11.12 -7.53
C LYS A 40 -9.25 10.07 -6.82
N VAL A 41 -8.29 9.44 -7.51
CA VAL A 41 -7.37 8.46 -6.93
C VAL A 41 -6.55 9.08 -5.79
N LYS A 42 -6.02 10.28 -6.00
CA LYS A 42 -5.25 11.00 -4.95
C LYS A 42 -6.11 11.37 -3.75
N SER A 43 -7.34 11.83 -3.99
CA SER A 43 -8.29 12.18 -2.93
C SER A 43 -8.71 10.96 -2.13
N GLU A 44 -8.96 9.82 -2.79
CA GLU A 44 -9.32 8.57 -2.14
C GLU A 44 -8.16 8.04 -1.28
N LEU A 45 -6.92 8.05 -1.79
CA LEU A 45 -5.73 7.66 -1.02
C LEU A 45 -5.57 8.52 0.26
N LYS A 46 -5.79 9.83 0.17
CA LYS A 46 -5.77 10.73 1.34
C LYS A 46 -6.88 10.40 2.32
N ALA A 47 -8.10 10.15 1.83
CA ALA A 47 -9.26 9.86 2.66
C ALA A 47 -9.07 8.55 3.45
N VAL A 48 -8.66 7.45 2.80
CA VAL A 48 -8.44 6.17 3.49
C VAL A 48 -7.25 6.23 4.46
N THR A 49 -6.23 7.04 4.14
CA THR A 49 -5.11 7.27 5.07
C THR A 49 -5.57 8.07 6.29
N GLN A 50 -6.41 9.08 6.09
CA GLN A 50 -6.98 9.87 7.18
C GLN A 50 -7.90 9.01 8.06
N GLU A 51 -8.72 8.13 7.47
CA GLU A 51 -9.55 7.19 8.21
C GLU A 51 -8.70 6.28 9.11
N ALA A 52 -7.57 5.76 8.60
CA ALA A 52 -6.65 4.97 9.39
C ALA A 52 -6.07 5.77 10.57
N ILE A 53 -5.67 7.04 10.34
CA ILE A 53 -5.19 7.95 11.39
C ILE A 53 -6.28 8.19 12.44
N ASP A 54 -7.51 8.45 12.01
CA ASP A 54 -8.66 8.71 12.90
C ASP A 54 -9.01 7.49 13.75
N ARG A 55 -8.74 6.27 13.24
CA ARG A 55 -8.85 5.00 13.98
C ARG A 55 -7.63 4.70 14.88
N GLY A 56 -6.63 5.58 14.93
CA GLY A 56 -5.47 5.46 15.80
C GLY A 56 -4.27 4.73 15.20
N VAL A 57 -4.26 4.47 13.89
CA VAL A 57 -3.09 3.87 13.22
C VAL A 57 -1.91 4.85 13.26
N PHE A 58 -0.76 4.37 13.73
CA PHE A 58 0.47 5.17 13.87
C PHE A 58 1.68 4.57 13.14
N GLY A 59 1.53 3.40 12.52
CA GLY A 59 2.61 2.70 11.82
C GLY A 59 2.10 1.60 10.90
N ALA A 60 3.01 0.99 10.15
CA ALA A 60 2.72 -0.11 9.25
C ALA A 60 3.68 -1.30 9.48
N PRO A 61 3.22 -2.56 9.36
CA PRO A 61 1.81 -2.94 9.15
C PRO A 61 0.99 -2.76 10.45
N THR A 62 -0.29 -2.42 10.29
CA THR A 62 -1.29 -2.43 11.36
C THR A 62 -2.50 -3.23 10.87
N TRP A 63 -3.05 -4.07 11.74
CA TRP A 63 -4.18 -4.96 11.49
C TRP A 63 -5.34 -4.59 12.41
N PHE A 64 -6.56 -4.80 11.94
CA PHE A 64 -7.76 -4.73 12.77
C PHE A 64 -8.53 -6.05 12.68
N VAL A 65 -8.93 -6.59 13.84
CA VAL A 65 -9.92 -7.67 13.94
C VAL A 65 -11.11 -7.09 14.72
N ALA A 66 -12.23 -6.87 14.02
CA ALA A 66 -13.31 -6.02 14.49
C ALA A 66 -12.78 -4.63 14.94
N ASP A 67 -12.92 -4.29 16.22
CA ASP A 67 -12.50 -3.01 16.81
C ASP A 67 -11.11 -3.06 17.46
N GLU A 68 -10.47 -4.24 17.52
CA GLU A 68 -9.15 -4.41 18.13
C GLU A 68 -8.02 -4.17 17.12
N MET A 69 -7.02 -3.38 17.53
CA MET A 69 -5.87 -3.00 16.70
C MET A 69 -4.61 -3.77 17.12
N TYR A 70 -3.90 -4.33 16.14
CA TYR A 70 -2.62 -5.02 16.30
C TYR A 70 -1.56 -4.39 15.39
N TRP A 71 -0.52 -3.78 15.96
CA TRP A 71 0.55 -3.14 15.19
C TRP A 71 1.82 -3.99 15.17
N GLY A 72 2.42 -4.21 14.00
CA GLY A 72 3.66 -4.98 13.84
C GLY A 72 3.46 -6.33 13.13
N GLY A 73 4.42 -6.71 12.30
CA GLY A 73 4.39 -8.02 11.61
C GLY A 73 4.68 -9.19 12.55
N ASP A 74 5.40 -8.93 13.65
CA ASP A 74 5.65 -9.84 14.76
C ASP A 74 4.38 -10.18 15.55
N HIS A 75 3.32 -9.37 15.46
CA HIS A 75 2.03 -9.61 16.14
C HIS A 75 0.99 -10.38 15.32
N LEU A 76 1.36 -10.92 14.15
CA LEU A 76 0.43 -11.68 13.29
C LEU A 76 -0.20 -12.91 13.98
N HIS A 77 0.51 -13.54 14.91
CA HIS A 77 -0.03 -14.67 15.68
C HIS A 77 -1.16 -14.27 16.63
N PHE A 78 -1.20 -13.02 17.11
CA PHE A 78 -2.33 -12.50 17.87
C PHE A 78 -3.53 -12.22 16.98
N VAL A 79 -3.29 -11.72 15.76
CA VAL A 79 -4.32 -11.55 14.74
C VAL A 79 -4.97 -12.90 14.42
N GLU A 80 -4.17 -13.93 14.17
CA GLU A 80 -4.67 -15.29 13.89
C GLU A 80 -5.52 -15.84 15.04
N ALA A 81 -5.10 -15.64 16.30
CA ALA A 81 -5.84 -16.11 17.47
C ALA A 81 -7.18 -15.39 17.70
N ALA A 82 -7.37 -14.20 17.10
CA ALA A 82 -8.58 -13.38 17.26
C ALA A 82 -9.63 -13.59 16.15
N LEU A 83 -9.31 -14.34 15.09
CA LEU A 83 -10.20 -14.66 13.96
C LEU A 83 -11.15 -15.82 14.27
#